data_AF-A0A285E745-F1
#
_entry.id   AF-A0A285E745-F1
#
_cell.length_a   1.000
_cell.length_b   1.000
_cell.length_c   1.000
_cell.angle_alpha   90.00
_cell.angle_beta   90.00
_cell.angle_gamma   90.00
#
_symmetry.space_group_name_H-M   'P 1'
#
loop_
_entity.id
_entity.type
_entity.pdbx_description
1 polymer ?
#
loop_
_entity_poly.entity_id
_entity_poly.type
_entity_poly.pdbx_seq_one_letter_code
_entity_poly.pdbx_strand_id
1 'polypeptide(L)'
;MASRRRNSFRTPEWEAWERRLTGLFTITVQWEPLVGDPPIPAPGSPLAGDDRAWSLLPTSTLAWLGLVSAIEHLAACRRLMQETRTMMPSPYMSLIRPALMGGAQTLWVLLPPVRAERVRRQLIVAHEEFQESRHLAREALEPPLREKLPPKAVEAAEGQLARATERQSKTAAELQRRGHKISKVNMTDVIKEAAAHVAADDPWSYQAIRSSWRIASGDAHGKLWPMLHRATRTPSATEPGVTLLQDGSNIEMVGMVAGSAYKLTKAGMDMFQQRCASPHVNPS
;
A
#
# COMPACT_ATOMS: atom_id res chain seq x y z
N MET A 1 26.27 -32.32 -23.75
CA MET A 1 24.95 -32.78 -23.25
C MET A 1 24.45 -31.80 -22.20
N ALA A 2 23.74 -30.74 -22.62
CA ALA A 2 23.10 -29.81 -21.69
C ALA A 2 21.80 -30.47 -21.18
N SER A 3 21.84 -30.92 -19.92
CA SER A 3 20.69 -31.49 -19.23
C SER A 3 19.55 -30.47 -19.21
N ARG A 4 18.50 -30.76 -19.99
CA ARG A 4 17.15 -30.22 -19.77
C ARG A 4 16.73 -30.60 -18.36
N ARG A 5 17.01 -29.76 -17.35
CA ARG A 5 16.26 -29.75 -16.10
C ARG A 5 14.81 -29.39 -16.46
N ARG A 6 13.99 -30.40 -16.72
CA ARG A 6 12.54 -30.25 -16.87
C ARG A 6 12.01 -29.56 -15.60
N ASN A 7 11.04 -28.67 -15.80
CA ASN A 7 10.23 -27.95 -14.82
C ASN A 7 9.77 -28.81 -13.62
N SER A 8 10.66 -29.16 -12.69
CA SER A 8 10.35 -30.07 -11.57
C SER A 8 9.64 -29.38 -10.39
N PHE A 9 9.29 -28.10 -10.53
CA PHE A 9 8.64 -27.29 -9.48
C PHE A 9 7.16 -27.02 -9.75
N ARG A 10 6.64 -27.33 -10.96
CA ARG A 10 5.24 -27.12 -11.32
C ARG A 10 4.39 -28.32 -10.88
N THR A 11 3.99 -28.31 -9.62
CA THR A 11 3.00 -29.26 -9.08
C THR A 11 1.59 -28.89 -9.53
N PRO A 12 0.58 -29.78 -9.42
CA PRO A 12 -0.82 -29.42 -9.67
C PRO A 12 -1.30 -28.23 -8.83
N GLU A 13 -0.80 -28.12 -7.59
CA GLU A 13 -1.05 -26.99 -6.70
C GLU A 13 -0.43 -25.69 -7.21
N TRP A 14 0.82 -25.74 -7.70
CA TRP A 14 1.44 -24.61 -8.37
C TRP A 14 0.61 -24.11 -9.54
N GLU A 15 0.14 -25.01 -10.41
CA GLU A 15 -0.68 -24.64 -11.56
C GLU A 15 -2.02 -24.05 -11.15
N ALA A 16 -2.62 -24.53 -10.06
CA ALA A 16 -3.85 -23.95 -9.50
C ALA A 16 -3.62 -22.51 -9.03
N TRP A 17 -2.50 -22.24 -8.36
CA TRP A 17 -2.13 -20.89 -7.95
C TRP A 17 -1.77 -19.98 -9.11
N GLU A 18 -1.06 -20.49 -10.13
CA GLU A 18 -0.76 -19.76 -11.36
C GLU A 18 -2.06 -19.34 -12.07
N ARG A 19 -3.07 -20.23 -12.13
CA ARG A 19 -4.40 -19.89 -12.65
C ARG A 19 -5.11 -18.81 -11.82
N ARG A 20 -5.10 -18.93 -10.48
CA ARG A 20 -5.72 -17.92 -9.59
C ARG A 20 -5.08 -16.54 -9.75
N LEU A 21 -3.76 -16.49 -9.75
CA LEU A 21 -3.00 -15.26 -9.97
C LEU A 21 -3.27 -14.66 -11.35
N THR A 22 -3.29 -15.49 -12.39
CA THR A 22 -3.63 -15.05 -13.74
C THR A 22 -5.04 -14.43 -13.77
N GLY A 23 -6.03 -15.08 -13.18
CA GLY A 23 -7.39 -14.55 -13.09
C GLY A 23 -7.49 -13.22 -12.33
N LEU A 24 -6.82 -13.11 -11.18
CA LEU A 24 -6.71 -11.86 -10.42
C LEU A 24 -6.11 -10.76 -11.30
N PHE A 25 -5.03 -11.06 -12.00
CA PHE A 25 -4.33 -10.10 -12.83
C PHE A 25 -5.11 -9.69 -14.08
N THR A 26 -5.94 -10.56 -14.64
CA THR A 26 -6.88 -10.20 -15.70
C THR A 26 -7.86 -9.11 -15.22
N ILE A 27 -8.32 -9.19 -13.97
CA ILE A 27 -9.21 -8.18 -13.39
C ILE A 27 -8.45 -6.87 -13.13
N THR A 28 -7.27 -6.93 -12.50
CA THR A 28 -6.53 -5.71 -12.14
C THR A 28 -6.02 -4.93 -13.33
N VAL A 29 -5.83 -5.57 -14.50
CA VAL A 29 -5.48 -4.88 -15.76
C VAL A 29 -6.52 -3.81 -16.11
N GLN A 30 -7.80 -4.02 -15.79
CA GLN A 30 -8.86 -3.05 -16.05
C GLN A 30 -8.71 -1.78 -15.19
N TRP A 31 -7.90 -1.82 -14.12
CA TRP A 31 -7.67 -0.68 -13.25
C TRP A 31 -6.49 0.18 -13.71
N GLU A 32 -5.56 -0.36 -14.49
CA GLU A 32 -4.37 0.38 -14.96
C GLU A 32 -4.72 1.65 -15.74
N PRO A 33 -5.71 1.67 -16.66
CA PRO A 33 -6.14 2.89 -17.34
C PRO A 33 -6.72 3.95 -16.41
N LEU A 34 -7.13 3.57 -15.19
CA LEU A 34 -7.70 4.49 -14.23
C LEU A 34 -6.63 5.37 -13.58
N VAL A 35 -5.35 4.99 -13.55
CA VAL A 35 -4.26 5.66 -12.78
C VAL A 35 -3.93 7.10 -13.23
N GLY A 36 -4.61 7.64 -14.24
CA GLY A 36 -4.49 9.03 -14.67
C GLY A 36 -5.16 10.02 -13.70
N ASP A 37 -5.93 10.95 -14.26
CA ASP A 37 -6.53 12.03 -13.48
C ASP A 37 -7.53 11.49 -12.44
N PRO A 38 -7.48 11.99 -11.19
CA PRO A 38 -8.46 11.62 -10.16
C PRO A 38 -9.87 11.97 -10.63
N PRO A 39 -10.85 11.06 -10.47
CA PRO A 39 -12.25 11.40 -10.70
C PRO A 39 -12.66 12.57 -9.80
N ILE A 40 -13.24 13.60 -10.39
CA ILE A 40 -13.76 14.74 -9.63
C ILE A 40 -15.01 14.28 -8.87
N PRO A 41 -15.07 14.41 -7.53
CA PRO A 41 -16.25 14.03 -6.77
C PRO A 41 -17.48 14.82 -7.23
N ALA A 42 -18.60 14.13 -7.43
CA ALA A 42 -19.82 14.78 -7.91
C ALA A 42 -20.29 15.85 -6.90
N PRO A 43 -20.86 16.98 -7.36
CA PRO A 43 -21.44 17.97 -6.46
C PRO A 43 -22.46 17.34 -5.51
N GLY A 44 -22.34 17.68 -4.21
CA GLY A 44 -23.21 17.12 -3.16
C GLY A 44 -22.84 15.70 -2.70
N SER A 45 -21.85 15.03 -3.31
CA SER A 45 -21.34 13.75 -2.82
C SER A 45 -20.68 13.87 -1.44
N PRO A 46 -20.60 12.77 -0.67
CA PRO A 46 -19.84 12.74 0.58
C PRO A 46 -18.41 13.26 0.41
N LEU A 47 -17.69 12.81 -0.63
CA LEU A 47 -16.28 13.15 -0.81
C LEU A 47 -16.08 14.61 -1.21
N ALA A 48 -17.00 15.19 -2.01
CA ALA A 48 -16.98 16.64 -2.27
C ALA A 48 -17.16 17.45 -0.98
N GLY A 49 -17.97 16.97 -0.03
CA GLY A 49 -18.12 17.58 1.29
C GLY A 49 -16.87 17.45 2.16
N ASP A 50 -16.15 16.35 2.04
CA ASP A 50 -14.90 16.10 2.75
C ASP A 50 -13.79 17.03 2.21
N ASP A 51 -13.66 17.15 0.88
CA ASP A 51 -12.69 18.04 0.21
C ASP A 51 -12.90 19.52 0.56
N ARG A 52 -14.15 19.97 0.68
CA ARG A 52 -14.46 21.33 1.15
C ARG A 52 -14.09 21.55 2.61
N ALA A 53 -14.09 20.50 3.43
CA ALA A 53 -13.75 20.61 4.85
C ALA A 53 -12.24 20.76 5.08
N TRP A 54 -11.40 20.33 4.13
CA TRP A 54 -9.96 20.52 4.14
C TRP A 54 -9.35 20.44 2.73
N SER A 55 -8.80 21.55 2.23
CA SER A 55 -8.39 21.69 0.83
C SER A 55 -6.88 21.57 0.57
N LEU A 56 -6.01 21.62 1.61
CA LEU A 56 -4.56 21.57 1.38
C LEU A 56 -4.07 20.22 0.87
N LEU A 57 -4.76 19.14 1.25
CA LEU A 57 -4.65 17.82 0.66
C LEU A 57 -6.03 17.18 0.71
N PRO A 58 -6.88 17.39 -0.33
CA PRO A 58 -8.27 16.92 -0.34
C PRO A 58 -8.40 15.41 -0.11
N THR A 59 -9.53 14.96 0.44
CA THR A 59 -9.74 13.55 0.79
C THR A 59 -9.78 12.71 -0.47
N SER A 60 -10.40 13.23 -1.55
CA SER A 60 -10.39 12.60 -2.87
C SER A 60 -8.99 12.39 -3.41
N THR A 61 -8.15 13.43 -3.39
CA THR A 61 -6.75 13.34 -3.84
C THR A 61 -5.96 12.32 -3.03
N LEU A 62 -6.07 12.37 -1.70
CA LEU A 62 -5.37 11.45 -0.81
C LEU A 62 -5.79 9.98 -1.04
N ALA A 63 -7.10 9.74 -1.09
CA ALA A 63 -7.65 8.42 -1.35
C ALA A 63 -7.24 7.90 -2.73
N TRP A 64 -7.24 8.76 -3.75
CA TRP A 64 -6.83 8.42 -5.09
C TRP A 64 -5.35 8.04 -5.19
N LEU A 65 -4.45 8.81 -4.56
CA LEU A 65 -3.02 8.49 -4.54
C LEU A 65 -2.74 7.12 -3.90
N GLY A 66 -3.48 6.76 -2.84
CA GLY A 66 -3.42 5.43 -2.24
C GLY A 66 -3.85 4.32 -3.22
N LEU A 67 -4.91 4.56 -4.01
CA LEU A 67 -5.37 3.61 -5.03
C LEU A 67 -4.40 3.49 -6.19
N VAL A 68 -3.89 4.61 -6.70
CA VAL A 68 -2.85 4.66 -7.74
C VAL A 68 -1.66 3.82 -7.33
N SER A 69 -1.10 4.08 -6.14
CA SER A 69 0.02 3.32 -5.61
C SER A 69 -0.29 1.82 -5.57
N ALA A 70 -1.49 1.44 -5.11
CA ALA A 70 -1.85 0.04 -5.03
C ALA A 70 -2.02 -0.64 -6.40
N ILE A 71 -2.63 0.05 -7.36
CA ILE A 71 -2.81 -0.45 -8.73
C ILE A 71 -1.47 -0.62 -9.43
N GLU A 72 -0.59 0.38 -9.36
CA GLU A 72 0.74 0.34 -9.99
C GLU A 72 1.60 -0.81 -9.43
N HIS A 73 1.58 -1.03 -8.11
CA HIS A 73 2.34 -2.11 -7.49
C HIS A 73 1.77 -3.50 -7.81
N LEU A 74 0.44 -3.65 -7.90
CA LEU A 74 -0.19 -4.89 -8.38
C LEU A 74 0.16 -5.15 -9.85
N ALA A 75 0.15 -4.11 -10.70
CA ALA A 75 0.55 -4.20 -12.10
C ALA A 75 2.04 -4.56 -12.25
N ALA A 76 2.92 -3.97 -11.44
CA ALA A 76 4.34 -4.31 -11.40
C ALA A 76 4.56 -5.78 -11.00
N CYS A 77 3.86 -6.24 -9.95
CA CYS A 77 3.88 -7.64 -9.52
C CYS A 77 3.47 -8.59 -10.66
N ARG A 78 2.38 -8.27 -11.38
CA ARG A 78 1.91 -9.02 -12.55
C ARG A 78 2.98 -9.12 -13.63
N ARG A 79 3.56 -7.97 -14.02
CA ARG A 79 4.58 -7.90 -15.08
C ARG A 79 5.84 -8.67 -14.69
N LEU A 80 6.29 -8.55 -13.43
CA LEU A 80 7.44 -9.31 -12.93
C LEU A 80 7.19 -10.82 -12.96
N MET A 81 5.99 -11.27 -12.58
CA MET A 81 5.59 -12.67 -12.67
C MET A 81 5.65 -13.18 -14.12
N GLN A 82 5.07 -12.42 -15.05
CA GLN A 82 5.00 -12.79 -16.46
C GLN A 82 6.38 -12.91 -17.09
N GLU A 83 7.28 -11.97 -16.77
CA GLU A 83 8.63 -11.89 -17.32
C GLU A 83 9.53 -12.98 -16.72
N THR A 84 9.61 -13.06 -15.39
CA THR A 84 10.60 -13.93 -14.75
C THR A 84 10.16 -15.38 -14.70
N ARG A 85 8.84 -15.64 -14.66
CA ARG A 85 8.26 -16.96 -14.37
C ARG A 85 8.82 -17.59 -13.08
N THR A 86 9.33 -16.76 -12.17
CA THR A 86 9.83 -17.15 -10.85
C THR A 86 8.96 -16.57 -9.75
N MET A 87 8.93 -17.20 -8.58
CA MET A 87 8.15 -16.75 -7.43
C MET A 87 9.02 -16.65 -6.17
N MET A 88 10.22 -16.07 -6.30
CA MET A 88 11.09 -15.83 -5.15
C MET A 88 10.40 -14.83 -4.20
N PRO A 89 10.03 -15.19 -2.96
CA PRO A 89 9.09 -14.40 -2.17
C PRO A 89 9.54 -12.97 -1.90
N SER A 90 10.79 -12.75 -1.49
CA SER A 90 11.22 -11.44 -0.96
C SER A 90 11.02 -10.26 -1.92
N PRO A 91 11.39 -10.35 -3.23
CA PRO A 91 11.04 -9.31 -4.20
C PRO A 91 9.54 -9.01 -4.30
N TYR A 92 8.69 -10.04 -4.36
CA TYR A 92 7.24 -9.86 -4.46
C TYR A 92 6.65 -9.26 -3.19
N MET A 93 7.14 -9.67 -2.02
CA MET A 93 6.72 -9.10 -0.74
C MET A 93 7.00 -7.60 -0.67
N SER A 94 8.20 -7.18 -1.08
CA SER A 94 8.55 -5.76 -1.15
C SER A 94 7.68 -5.00 -2.14
N LEU A 95 7.35 -5.60 -3.30
CA LEU A 95 6.50 -4.98 -4.31
C LEU A 95 5.02 -4.92 -3.92
N ILE A 96 4.47 -5.94 -3.28
CA ILE A 96 3.05 -5.98 -2.93
C ILE A 96 2.76 -5.20 -1.65
N ARG A 97 3.75 -5.00 -0.78
CA ARG A 97 3.58 -4.26 0.49
C ARG A 97 2.98 -2.87 0.29
N PRO A 98 3.46 -2.01 -0.61
CA PRO A 98 2.82 -0.71 -0.87
C PRO A 98 1.37 -0.84 -1.36
N ALA A 99 1.01 -1.91 -2.07
CA ALA A 99 -0.37 -2.14 -2.46
C ALA A 99 -1.30 -2.47 -1.28
N LEU A 100 -0.82 -3.25 -0.31
CA LEU A 100 -1.54 -3.46 0.95
C LEU A 100 -1.76 -2.12 1.67
N MET A 101 -0.71 -1.30 1.76
CA MET A 101 -0.77 0.01 2.44
C MET A 101 -1.73 0.97 1.75
N GLY A 102 -1.58 1.15 0.43
CA GLY A 102 -2.40 2.08 -0.36
C GLY A 102 -3.88 1.71 -0.31
N GLY A 103 -4.21 0.44 -0.57
CA GLY A 103 -5.59 -0.05 -0.51
C GLY A 103 -6.20 0.08 0.89
N ALA A 104 -5.47 -0.31 1.93
CA ALA A 104 -5.98 -0.24 3.30
C ALA A 104 -6.10 1.19 3.82
N GLN A 105 -5.14 2.08 3.52
CA GLN A 105 -5.21 3.48 3.93
C GLN A 105 -6.38 4.19 3.25
N THR A 106 -6.55 4.01 1.94
CA THR A 106 -7.71 4.56 1.21
C THR A 106 -9.01 4.10 1.85
N LEU A 107 -9.15 2.79 2.05
CA LEU A 107 -10.36 2.25 2.67
C LEU A 107 -10.54 2.81 4.09
N TRP A 108 -9.50 2.83 4.92
CA TRP A 108 -9.56 3.35 6.29
C TRP A 108 -9.98 4.81 6.35
N VAL A 109 -9.49 5.67 5.46
CA VAL A 109 -9.89 7.08 5.40
C VAL A 109 -11.37 7.21 5.02
N LEU A 110 -11.85 6.40 4.08
CA LEU A 110 -13.19 6.55 3.49
C LEU A 110 -14.30 5.75 4.19
N LEU A 111 -13.92 4.71 4.95
CA LEU A 111 -14.81 3.77 5.59
C LEU A 111 -15.79 4.44 6.57
N PRO A 112 -15.37 5.40 7.43
CA PRO A 112 -16.27 6.01 8.39
C PRO A 112 -17.52 6.61 7.73
N PRO A 113 -18.73 6.31 8.23
CA PRO A 113 -19.96 6.86 7.67
C PRO A 113 -20.08 8.37 7.91
N VAL A 114 -19.48 8.87 9.00
CA VAL A 114 -19.53 10.27 9.42
C VAL A 114 -18.37 11.05 8.82
N ARG A 115 -18.69 12.18 8.16
CA ARG A 115 -17.70 13.10 7.54
C ARG A 115 -16.64 13.59 8.52
N ALA A 116 -17.04 13.95 9.74
CA ALA A 116 -16.10 14.44 10.75
C ALA A 116 -14.96 13.43 11.01
N GLU A 117 -15.28 12.14 11.04
CA GLU A 117 -14.30 11.07 11.24
C GLU A 117 -13.44 10.83 9.99
N ARG A 118 -14.02 10.87 8.78
CA ARG A 118 -13.23 10.80 7.54
C ARG A 118 -12.22 11.94 7.43
N VAL A 119 -12.66 13.17 7.68
CA VAL A 119 -11.79 14.35 7.67
C VAL A 119 -10.73 14.27 8.77
N ARG A 120 -11.06 13.72 9.96
CA ARG A 120 -10.05 13.46 11.00
C ARG A 120 -8.96 12.51 10.51
N ARG A 121 -9.34 11.38 9.89
CA ARG A 121 -8.39 10.39 9.34
C ARG A 121 -7.55 11.00 8.21
N GLN A 122 -8.17 11.76 7.31
CA GLN A 122 -7.48 12.53 6.26
C GLN A 122 -6.45 13.49 6.85
N LEU A 123 -6.81 14.28 7.87
CA LEU A 123 -5.90 15.26 8.48
C LEU A 123 -4.69 14.58 9.16
N ILE A 124 -4.89 13.41 9.77
CA ILE A 124 -3.78 12.62 10.36
C ILE A 124 -2.79 12.21 9.27
N VAL A 125 -3.29 11.63 8.17
CA VAL A 125 -2.43 11.24 7.04
C VAL A 125 -1.76 12.47 6.42
N ALA A 126 -2.50 13.54 6.14
CA ALA A 126 -1.96 14.77 5.57
C ALA A 126 -0.86 15.39 6.45
N HIS A 127 -1.03 15.38 7.77
CA HIS A 127 -0.01 15.86 8.70
C HIS A 127 1.28 15.04 8.58
N GLU A 128 1.17 13.71 8.49
CA GLU A 128 2.33 12.83 8.32
C GLU A 128 2.99 13.03 6.95
N GLU A 129 2.24 13.13 5.85
CA GLU A 129 2.78 13.41 4.52
C GLU A 129 3.55 14.73 4.46
N PHE A 130 3.01 15.80 5.05
CA PHE A 130 3.70 17.08 5.12
C PHE A 130 4.92 17.04 6.06
N GLN A 131 4.88 16.23 7.12
CA GLN A 131 6.02 16.03 7.99
C GLN A 131 7.17 15.31 7.26
N GLU A 132 6.89 14.24 6.52
CA GLU A 132 7.91 13.50 5.77
C GLU A 132 8.46 14.33 4.61
N SER A 133 7.60 15.08 3.90
CA SER A 133 8.04 16.05 2.88
C SER A 133 8.96 17.13 3.49
N ARG A 134 8.66 17.59 4.71
CA ARG A 134 9.49 18.54 5.45
C ARG A 134 10.84 17.94 5.86
N HIS A 135 10.87 16.68 6.30
CA HIS A 135 12.11 15.99 6.66
C HIS A 135 13.03 15.84 5.45
N LEU A 136 12.50 15.33 4.32
CA LEU A 136 13.27 15.19 3.09
C LEU A 136 13.83 16.54 2.59
N ALA A 137 13.02 17.59 2.59
CA ALA A 137 13.46 18.92 2.18
C ALA A 137 14.53 19.51 3.12
N ARG A 138 14.49 19.16 4.42
CA ARG A 138 15.50 19.56 5.39
C ARG A 138 16.82 18.82 5.15
N GLU A 139 16.78 17.51 4.97
CA GLU A 139 17.97 16.67 4.71
C GLU A 139 18.71 17.15 3.46
N ALA A 140 17.99 17.56 2.41
CA ALA A 140 18.58 18.13 1.20
C ALA A 140 19.39 19.42 1.45
N LEU A 141 19.15 20.10 2.57
CA LEU A 141 19.82 21.33 2.98
C LEU A 141 20.88 21.12 4.07
N GLU A 142 21.20 19.87 4.42
CA GLU A 142 22.26 19.57 5.39
C GLU A 142 23.66 19.57 4.73
N PRO A 143 24.72 20.03 5.42
CA PRO A 143 26.09 19.83 4.96
C PRO A 143 26.49 18.35 4.93
N PRO A 144 27.41 17.93 4.03
CA PRO A 144 28.10 18.75 3.03
C PRO A 144 27.30 18.90 1.72
N LEU A 145 26.07 18.36 1.64
CA LEU A 145 25.29 18.37 0.40
C LEU A 145 24.94 19.80 0.01
N ARG A 146 24.42 20.61 0.93
CA ARG A 146 24.03 22.01 0.68
C ARG A 146 25.14 22.84 0.03
N GLU A 147 26.37 22.67 0.47
CA GLU A 147 27.54 23.43 -0.01
C GLU A 147 27.90 23.11 -1.47
N LYS A 148 27.52 21.92 -1.93
CA LYS A 148 27.78 21.42 -3.29
C LYS A 148 26.59 21.60 -4.24
N LEU A 149 25.44 22.00 -3.72
CA LEU A 149 24.24 22.20 -4.53
C LEU A 149 24.32 23.51 -5.33
N PRO A 150 23.85 23.52 -6.59
CA PRO A 150 23.65 24.76 -7.33
C PRO A 150 22.69 25.70 -6.57
N PRO A 151 22.86 27.04 -6.62
CA PRO A 151 22.00 27.99 -5.91
C PRO A 151 20.50 27.78 -6.16
N LYS A 152 20.11 27.46 -7.41
CA LYS A 152 18.71 27.16 -7.77
C LYS A 152 18.15 25.91 -7.07
N ALA A 153 18.99 24.90 -6.82
CA ALA A 153 18.56 23.70 -6.10
C ALA A 153 18.38 24.00 -4.61
N VAL A 154 19.23 24.85 -4.03
CA VAL A 154 19.08 25.34 -2.64
C VAL A 154 17.78 26.12 -2.50
N GLU A 155 17.53 27.09 -3.39
CA GLU A 155 16.28 27.88 -3.39
C GLU A 155 15.04 26.99 -3.51
N ALA A 156 15.07 26.00 -4.40
CA ALA A 156 13.96 25.06 -4.57
C ALA A 156 13.70 24.23 -3.30
N ALA A 157 14.76 23.72 -2.65
CA ALA A 157 14.66 22.97 -1.41
C ALA A 157 14.19 23.83 -0.23
N GLU A 158 14.64 25.08 -0.12
CA GLU A 158 14.15 26.05 0.87
C GLU A 158 12.67 26.36 0.66
N GLY A 159 12.24 26.55 -0.59
CA GLY A 159 10.83 26.72 -0.93
C GLY A 159 9.97 25.48 -0.61
N GLN A 160 10.49 24.27 -0.83
CA GLN A 160 9.83 23.03 -0.43
C GLN A 160 9.71 22.92 1.09
N LEU A 161 10.80 23.19 1.83
CA LEU A 161 10.84 23.16 3.28
C LEU A 161 9.84 24.15 3.89
N ALA A 162 9.79 25.38 3.37
CA ALA A 162 8.85 26.40 3.83
C ALA A 162 7.39 25.97 3.59
N ARG A 163 7.05 25.50 2.38
CA ARG A 163 5.69 25.03 2.06
C ARG A 163 5.28 23.82 2.90
N ALA A 164 6.16 22.84 3.06
CA ALA A 164 5.87 21.65 3.86
C ALA A 164 5.68 22.01 5.35
N THR A 165 6.53 22.90 5.89
CA THR A 165 6.42 23.41 7.27
C THR A 165 5.09 24.14 7.48
N GLU A 166 4.71 25.02 6.57
CA GLU A 166 3.45 25.76 6.63
C GLU A 166 2.24 24.80 6.60
N ARG A 167 2.21 23.88 5.63
CA ARG A 167 1.10 22.92 5.46
C ARG A 167 0.97 21.97 6.65
N GLN A 168 2.09 21.47 7.17
CA GLN A 168 2.09 20.66 8.39
C GLN A 168 1.52 21.45 9.57
N SER A 169 1.97 22.69 9.76
CA SER A 169 1.53 23.56 10.87
C SER A 169 0.03 23.86 10.79
N LYS A 170 -0.48 24.16 9.58
CA LYS A 170 -1.91 24.35 9.32
C LYS A 170 -2.72 23.08 9.62
N THR A 171 -2.22 21.92 9.23
CA THR A 171 -2.90 20.63 9.48
C THR A 171 -2.93 20.31 10.98
N ALA A 172 -1.83 20.55 11.69
CA ALA A 172 -1.74 20.40 13.14
C ALA A 172 -2.72 21.32 13.89
N ALA A 173 -2.77 22.59 13.49
CA ALA A 173 -3.72 23.56 14.05
C ALA A 173 -5.18 23.15 13.79
N GLU A 174 -5.48 22.62 12.61
CA GLU A 174 -6.82 22.14 12.27
C GLU A 174 -7.24 20.90 13.08
N LEU A 175 -6.34 19.94 13.29
CA LEU A 175 -6.57 18.80 14.19
C LEU A 175 -6.87 19.29 15.61
N GLN A 176 -6.06 20.21 16.14
CA GLN A 176 -6.25 20.77 17.47
C GLN A 176 -7.57 21.54 17.60
N ARG A 177 -7.92 22.37 16.60
CA ARG A 177 -9.19 23.12 16.55
C ARG A 177 -10.40 22.20 16.61
N ARG A 178 -10.30 21.00 16.05
CA ARG A 178 -11.33 19.95 16.09
C ARG A 178 -11.29 19.08 17.36
N GLY A 179 -10.40 19.38 18.30
CA GLY A 179 -10.27 18.63 19.55
C GLY A 179 -9.51 17.31 19.42
N HIS A 180 -8.70 17.15 18.37
CA HIS A 180 -7.92 15.94 18.13
C HIS A 180 -6.45 16.15 18.43
N LYS A 181 -5.82 15.11 19.00
CA LYS A 181 -4.37 15.06 19.18
C LYS A 181 -3.69 14.68 17.87
N ILE A 182 -2.52 15.25 17.63
CA ILE A 182 -1.62 14.81 16.56
C ILE A 182 -1.17 13.39 16.91
N SER A 183 -1.32 12.47 15.95
CA SER A 183 -0.89 11.08 16.07
C SER A 183 -0.28 10.63 14.75
N LYS A 184 0.52 9.57 14.78
CA LYS A 184 1.04 8.92 13.58
C LYS A 184 0.02 7.90 13.05
N VAL A 185 0.02 7.67 11.75
CA VAL A 185 -0.70 6.59 11.11
C VAL A 185 -0.07 5.27 11.50
N ASN A 186 -0.71 4.52 12.40
CA ASN A 186 -0.30 3.16 12.67
C ASN A 186 -0.83 2.23 11.57
N MET A 187 0.01 1.96 10.56
CA MET A 187 -0.39 1.12 9.42
C MET A 187 -0.83 -0.29 9.84
N THR A 188 -0.34 -0.81 10.97
CA THR A 188 -0.81 -2.12 11.48
C THR A 188 -2.27 -2.06 11.94
N ASP A 189 -2.67 -0.96 12.57
CA ASP A 189 -4.06 -0.74 12.99
C ASP A 189 -4.95 -0.44 11.78
N VAL A 190 -4.46 0.38 10.83
CA VAL A 190 -5.13 0.63 9.55
C VAL A 190 -5.44 -0.67 8.82
N ILE A 191 -4.45 -1.54 8.65
CA ILE A 191 -4.63 -2.86 8.01
C ILE A 191 -5.62 -3.71 8.80
N LYS A 192 -5.56 -3.70 10.13
CA LYS A 192 -6.47 -4.47 10.98
C LYS A 192 -7.92 -4.02 10.82
N GLU A 193 -8.18 -2.72 10.82
CA GLU A 193 -9.52 -2.15 10.60
C GLU A 193 -10.02 -2.43 9.19
N ALA A 194 -9.17 -2.22 8.17
CA ALA A 194 -9.52 -2.48 6.78
C ALA A 194 -9.82 -3.97 6.54
N ALA A 195 -9.03 -4.88 7.12
CA ALA A 195 -9.27 -6.32 7.06
C ALA A 195 -10.60 -6.71 7.71
N ALA A 196 -10.94 -6.09 8.85
CA ALA A 196 -12.21 -6.36 9.54
C ALA A 196 -13.42 -5.97 8.68
N HIS A 197 -13.30 -4.92 7.86
CA HIS A 197 -14.35 -4.55 6.90
C HIS A 197 -14.40 -5.51 5.71
N VAL A 198 -13.26 -5.79 5.07
CA VAL A 198 -13.19 -6.59 3.85
C VAL A 198 -13.51 -8.06 4.07
N ALA A 199 -13.26 -8.57 5.28
CA ALA A 199 -13.41 -9.97 5.64
C ALA A 199 -14.29 -10.16 6.88
N ALA A 200 -15.35 -9.35 7.02
CA ALA A 200 -16.24 -9.35 8.17
C ALA A 200 -16.76 -10.75 8.53
N ASP A 201 -17.10 -11.54 7.51
CA ASP A 201 -17.68 -12.88 7.65
C ASP A 201 -16.68 -14.02 7.35
N ASP A 202 -15.40 -13.70 7.15
CA ASP A 202 -14.37 -14.69 6.81
C ASP A 202 -13.12 -14.53 7.70
N PRO A 203 -13.07 -15.25 8.84
CA PRO A 203 -11.93 -15.23 9.74
C PRO A 203 -10.61 -15.61 9.08
N TRP A 204 -10.63 -16.47 8.07
CA TRP A 204 -9.42 -16.89 7.36
C TRP A 204 -8.90 -15.76 6.47
N SER A 205 -9.77 -15.08 5.72
CA SER A 205 -9.37 -13.89 4.96
C SER A 205 -8.90 -12.75 5.87
N TYR A 206 -9.56 -12.54 7.01
CA TYR A 206 -9.13 -11.56 8.00
C TYR A 206 -7.70 -11.83 8.47
N GLN A 207 -7.41 -13.08 8.84
CA GLN A 207 -6.07 -13.48 9.26
C GLN A 207 -5.07 -13.42 8.08
N ALA A 208 -5.45 -13.83 6.88
CA ALA A 208 -4.59 -13.80 5.70
C ALA A 208 -4.13 -12.38 5.35
N ILE A 209 -5.01 -11.38 5.40
CA ILE A 209 -4.65 -9.97 5.14
C ILE A 209 -3.64 -9.47 6.19
N ARG A 210 -3.88 -9.78 7.46
CA ARG A 210 -3.00 -9.35 8.57
C ARG A 210 -1.64 -10.04 8.52
N SER A 211 -1.61 -11.35 8.23
CA SER A 211 -0.37 -12.10 8.03
C SER A 211 0.41 -11.56 6.83
N SER A 212 -0.29 -11.26 5.72
CA SER A 212 0.31 -10.69 4.52
C SER A 212 1.02 -9.38 4.80
N TRP A 213 0.40 -8.47 5.55
CA TRP A 213 1.04 -7.23 5.98
C TRP A 213 2.31 -7.46 6.81
N ARG A 214 2.25 -8.37 7.79
CA ARG A 214 3.40 -8.66 8.67
C ARG A 214 4.55 -9.27 7.89
N ILE A 215 4.28 -10.30 7.08
CA ILE A 215 5.29 -11.00 6.27
C ILE A 215 5.92 -10.01 5.28
N ALA A 216 5.08 -9.28 4.53
CA ALA A 216 5.58 -8.35 3.53
C ALA A 216 6.41 -7.21 4.14
N SER A 217 6.03 -6.74 5.33
CA SER A 217 6.83 -5.77 6.09
C SER A 217 8.13 -6.34 6.65
N GLY A 218 8.16 -7.62 7.03
CA GLY A 218 9.38 -8.28 7.48
C GLY A 218 10.39 -8.40 6.33
N ASP A 219 9.94 -8.89 5.17
CA ASP A 219 10.81 -9.04 3.99
C ASP A 219 11.31 -7.70 3.45
N ALA A 220 10.44 -6.69 3.38
CA ALA A 220 10.83 -5.35 2.92
C ALA A 220 11.92 -4.71 3.80
N HIS A 221 11.98 -5.05 5.09
CA HIS A 221 13.03 -4.59 6.01
C HIS A 221 14.20 -5.57 6.14
N GLY A 222 14.30 -6.59 5.27
CA GLY A 222 15.37 -7.59 5.30
C GLY A 222 15.41 -8.40 6.60
N LYS A 223 14.28 -8.58 7.28
CA LYS A 223 14.23 -9.34 8.54
C LYS A 223 14.32 -10.83 8.23
N LEU A 224 14.98 -11.57 9.13
CA LEU A 224 15.15 -13.03 9.01
C LEU A 224 13.86 -13.81 9.31
N TRP A 225 13.04 -13.33 10.25
CA TRP A 225 11.90 -14.10 10.78
C TRP A 225 10.88 -14.55 9.71
N PRO A 226 10.54 -13.79 8.65
CA PRO A 226 9.62 -14.29 7.61
C PRO A 226 10.17 -15.53 6.92
N MET A 227 11.48 -15.56 6.66
CA MET A 227 12.17 -16.71 6.10
C MET A 227 12.11 -17.93 7.04
N LEU A 228 12.24 -17.73 8.36
CA LEU A 228 12.17 -18.82 9.34
C LEU A 228 10.83 -19.59 9.33
N HIS A 229 9.76 -18.96 8.84
CA HIS A 229 8.43 -19.55 8.74
C HIS A 229 8.14 -20.25 7.41
N ARG A 230 8.90 -19.94 6.35
CA ARG A 230 8.66 -20.49 4.99
C ARG A 230 9.79 -21.35 4.45
N ALA A 231 11.00 -21.21 4.98
CA ALA A 231 12.16 -21.95 4.51
C ALA A 231 12.05 -23.43 4.90
N THR A 232 12.46 -24.28 3.97
CA THR A 232 12.73 -25.68 4.28
C THR A 232 14.00 -25.75 5.13
N ARG A 233 13.96 -26.53 6.21
CA ARG A 233 15.10 -26.73 7.11
C ARG A 233 15.80 -28.02 6.72
N THR A 234 17.09 -27.94 6.44
CA THR A 234 17.92 -29.11 6.15
C THR A 234 19.14 -29.11 7.07
N PRO A 235 19.54 -30.27 7.63
CA PRO A 235 20.81 -30.36 8.36
C PRO A 235 21.98 -30.03 7.43
N SER A 236 22.99 -29.32 7.95
CA SER A 236 24.24 -29.11 7.23
C SER A 236 24.97 -30.44 7.04
N ALA A 237 25.43 -30.71 5.81
CA ALA A 237 26.20 -31.91 5.49
C ALA A 237 27.66 -31.82 6.00
N THR A 238 28.16 -30.62 6.28
CA THR A 238 29.56 -30.37 6.62
C THR A 238 29.77 -29.94 8.08
N GLU A 239 28.72 -29.48 8.76
CA GLU A 239 28.81 -28.93 10.13
C GLU A 239 27.72 -29.50 11.05
N PRO A 240 28.06 -30.42 11.97
CA PRO A 240 27.10 -30.97 12.93
C PRO A 240 26.44 -29.88 13.77
N GLY A 241 25.11 -29.94 13.90
CA GLY A 241 24.33 -28.98 14.69
C GLY A 241 23.92 -27.71 13.93
N VAL A 242 24.41 -27.49 12.69
CA VAL A 242 23.98 -26.36 11.86
C VAL A 242 22.76 -26.75 11.01
N THR A 243 21.73 -25.91 11.02
CA THR A 243 20.55 -26.03 10.14
C THR A 243 20.64 -25.00 9.02
N LEU A 244 20.64 -25.48 7.78
CA LEU A 244 20.52 -24.66 6.60
C LEU A 244 19.05 -24.32 6.35
N LEU A 245 18.81 -23.07 5.97
CA LEU A 245 17.48 -22.57 5.60
C LEU A 245 17.45 -22.38 4.09
N GLN A 246 16.60 -23.14 3.42
CA GLN A 246 16.40 -23.03 1.99
C GLN A 246 15.05 -22.36 1.71
N ASP A 247 15.11 -21.11 1.23
CA ASP A 247 13.95 -20.33 0.78
C ASP A 247 13.91 -20.33 -0.75
N GLY A 248 12.96 -21.08 -1.30
CA GLY A 248 12.78 -21.25 -2.74
C GLY A 248 11.59 -20.45 -3.29
N SER A 249 11.25 -20.68 -4.56
CA SER A 249 10.02 -20.11 -5.12
C SER A 249 8.79 -20.62 -4.37
N ASN A 250 7.89 -19.71 -3.98
CA ASN A 250 6.68 -20.02 -3.24
C ASN A 250 5.49 -19.22 -3.80
N ILE A 251 4.81 -19.81 -4.78
CA ILE A 251 3.67 -19.18 -5.46
C ILE A 251 2.46 -19.00 -4.55
N GLU A 252 2.28 -19.87 -3.55
CA GLU A 252 1.13 -19.82 -2.65
C GLU A 252 1.20 -18.59 -1.74
N MET A 253 2.39 -18.33 -1.19
CA MET A 253 2.63 -17.18 -0.35
C MET A 253 2.51 -15.88 -1.16
N VAL A 254 3.12 -15.82 -2.35
CA VAL A 254 2.95 -14.67 -3.25
C VAL A 254 1.48 -14.48 -3.62
N GLY A 255 0.77 -15.56 -3.93
CA GLY A 255 -0.66 -15.58 -4.25
C GLY A 255 -1.54 -15.07 -3.12
N MET A 256 -1.30 -15.50 -1.89
CA MET A 256 -2.01 -15.04 -0.70
C MET A 256 -1.83 -13.52 -0.49
N VAL A 257 -0.60 -13.03 -0.63
CA VAL A 257 -0.26 -11.63 -0.38
C VAL A 257 -0.81 -10.73 -1.49
N ALA A 258 -0.68 -11.14 -2.75
CA ALA A 258 -1.30 -10.46 -3.90
C ALA A 258 -2.83 -10.46 -3.80
N GLY A 259 -3.44 -11.58 -3.42
CA GLY A 259 -4.88 -11.68 -3.18
C GLY A 259 -5.36 -10.76 -2.06
N SER A 260 -4.59 -10.63 -0.98
CA SER A 260 -4.90 -9.71 0.12
C SER A 260 -4.84 -8.25 -0.31
N ALA A 261 -3.81 -7.87 -1.07
CA ALA A 261 -3.69 -6.54 -1.64
C ALA A 261 -4.84 -6.25 -2.61
N TYR A 262 -5.16 -7.18 -3.51
CA TYR A 262 -6.31 -7.06 -4.41
C TYR A 262 -7.63 -6.80 -3.65
N LYS A 263 -7.92 -7.58 -2.60
CA LYS A 263 -9.17 -7.41 -1.82
C LYS A 263 -9.26 -6.02 -1.18
N LEU A 264 -8.16 -5.54 -0.60
CA LEU A 264 -8.09 -4.20 0.00
C LEU A 264 -8.23 -3.10 -1.07
N THR A 265 -7.52 -3.21 -2.18
CA THR A 265 -7.61 -2.25 -3.29
C THR A 265 -9.01 -2.20 -3.87
N LYS A 266 -9.64 -3.35 -4.15
CA LYS A 266 -11.00 -3.41 -4.68
C LYS A 266 -12.00 -2.74 -3.73
N ALA A 267 -11.96 -3.07 -2.45
CA ALA A 267 -12.83 -2.44 -1.46
C ALA A 267 -12.58 -0.93 -1.34
N GLY A 268 -11.32 -0.49 -1.44
CA GLY A 268 -10.97 0.93 -1.49
C GLY A 268 -11.54 1.63 -2.73
N MET A 269 -11.47 1.00 -3.91
CA MET A 269 -12.06 1.52 -5.15
C MET A 269 -13.58 1.63 -5.05
N ASP A 270 -14.24 0.59 -4.55
CA ASP A 270 -15.69 0.57 -4.38
C ASP A 270 -16.15 1.67 -3.42
N MET A 271 -15.46 1.81 -2.29
CA MET A 271 -15.73 2.88 -1.33
C MET A 271 -15.48 4.26 -1.94
N PHE A 272 -14.40 4.44 -2.71
CA PHE A 272 -14.12 5.69 -3.41
C PHE A 272 -15.25 6.05 -4.38
N GLN A 273 -15.66 5.11 -5.23
CA GLN A 273 -16.77 5.31 -6.16
C GLN A 273 -18.08 5.66 -5.44
N GLN A 274 -18.41 4.91 -4.38
CA GLN A 274 -19.59 5.18 -3.55
C GLN A 274 -19.57 6.58 -2.93
N ARG A 275 -18.41 7.05 -2.46
CA ARG A 275 -18.27 8.37 -1.83
C ARG A 275 -18.19 9.51 -2.85
N CYS A 276 -17.75 9.24 -4.08
CA CYS A 276 -17.74 10.18 -5.19
C CYS A 276 -19.11 10.39 -5.82
N ALA A 277 -19.99 9.38 -5.78
CA ALA A 277 -21.34 9.47 -6.32
C ALA A 277 -22.23 10.39 -5.47
N SER A 278 -23.09 11.17 -6.13
CA SER A 278 -24.11 11.97 -5.43
C SER A 278 -25.19 11.04 -4.89
N PRO A 279 -25.65 11.21 -3.64
CA PRO A 279 -26.71 10.38 -3.04
C PRO A 279 -28.09 10.52 -3.72
N HIS A 280 -28.22 11.43 -4.70
CA HIS A 280 -29.44 11.70 -5.45
C HIS A 280 -29.47 11.09 -6.85
N VAL A 281 -28.45 10.32 -7.25
CA VAL A 281 -28.48 9.56 -8.49
C VAL A 281 -28.91 8.14 -8.15
N ASN A 282 -30.23 7.90 -8.16
CA ASN A 282 -30.73 6.53 -8.26
C ASN A 282 -30.29 5.98 -9.63
N PRO A 283 -29.69 4.79 -9.71
CA PRO A 283 -29.53 4.12 -10.99
C PRO A 283 -30.92 3.77 -11.52
N SER A 284 -31.28 4.40 -12.64
CA SER A 284 -32.38 4.00 -13.53
C SER A 284 -32.04 2.72 -14.29
#